data_AF-A0A7S8E9V5-F1
#
_entry.id   AF-A0A7S8E9V5-F1
#
_cell.length_a   1.000
_cell.length_b   1.000
_cell.length_c   1.000
_cell.angle_alpha   90.00
_cell.angle_beta   90.00
_cell.angle_gamma   90.00
#
_symmetry.space_group_name_H-M   'P 1'
#
loop_
_entity.id
_entity.type
_entity.pdbx_description
1 polymer ?
#
loop_
_entity_poly.entity_id
_entity_poly.type
_entity_poly.pdbx_seq_one_letter_code
_entity_poly.pdbx_strand_id
1 'polypeptide(L)'
;MPPANPAEKLLHAPLADLVELLIKQFKRLLTERGLTLTTAQISQIGQQAADKAPLPTKIDTLPGLIGEMVAESEAELQSRFQMGFAQSLATDMDVIGGWETTSEFLELANHKSNAELRISAGSTLLAFLGDTSRLHNLFSVIDADGGAMDVDAALARRALCHVAEVDPLSNDWLAQVKTRLGKTA
;
A
#
# COMPACT_ATOMS: atom_id res chain seq x y z
N MET A 1 -27.95 14.26 3.76
CA MET A 1 -27.06 13.16 3.37
C MET A 1 -25.68 13.46 3.91
N PRO A 2 -25.03 12.55 4.66
CA PRO A 2 -23.62 12.69 4.95
C PRO A 2 -22.82 12.76 3.63
N PRO A 3 -21.69 13.48 3.59
CA PRO A 3 -20.84 13.50 2.40
C PRO A 3 -20.37 12.07 2.07
N ALA A 4 -20.35 11.73 0.78
CA ALA A 4 -19.81 10.44 0.34
C ALA A 4 -18.38 10.27 0.84
N ASN A 5 -18.07 9.11 1.42
CA ASN A 5 -16.72 8.81 1.90
C ASN A 5 -15.75 8.92 0.71
N PRO A 6 -14.71 9.78 0.76
CA PRO A 6 -13.76 9.93 -0.33
C PRO A 6 -13.16 8.60 -0.83
N ALA A 7 -13.02 7.61 0.04
CA ALA A 7 -12.51 6.29 -0.30
C ALA A 7 -13.44 5.50 -1.25
N GLU A 8 -14.76 5.73 -1.23
CA GLU A 8 -15.69 5.08 -2.17
C GLU A 8 -15.37 5.44 -3.62
N LYS A 9 -14.88 6.66 -3.87
CA LYS A 9 -14.49 7.09 -5.22
C LYS A 9 -13.31 6.27 -5.75
N LEU A 10 -12.43 5.80 -4.88
CA LEU A 10 -11.27 5.00 -5.26
C LEU A 10 -11.69 3.61 -5.77
N LEU A 11 -12.85 3.11 -5.33
CA LEU A 11 -13.40 1.84 -5.82
C LEU A 11 -13.81 1.90 -7.30
N HIS A 12 -14.01 3.09 -7.85
CA HIS A 12 -14.42 3.32 -9.24
C HIS A 12 -13.34 3.99 -10.10
N ALA A 13 -12.29 4.53 -9.48
CA ALA A 13 -11.21 5.20 -10.19
C ALA A 13 -10.53 4.24 -11.20
N PRO A 14 -10.06 4.73 -12.36
CA PRO A 14 -9.21 3.96 -13.25
C PRO A 14 -7.97 3.43 -12.52
N LEU A 15 -7.57 2.17 -12.77
CA LEU A 15 -6.42 1.58 -12.10
C LEU A 15 -5.13 2.38 -12.40
N ALA A 16 -4.97 2.84 -13.64
CA ALA A 16 -3.85 3.67 -14.04
C ALA A 16 -3.71 4.90 -13.13
N ASP A 17 -4.80 5.60 -12.84
CA ASP A 17 -4.80 6.78 -11.97
C ASP A 17 -4.38 6.45 -10.53
N LEU A 18 -4.80 5.28 -10.01
CA LEU A 18 -4.41 4.81 -8.68
C LEU A 18 -2.90 4.53 -8.62
N VAL A 19 -2.36 3.88 -9.66
CA VAL A 19 -0.92 3.60 -9.77
C VAL A 19 -0.12 4.89 -9.90
N GLU A 20 -0.58 5.84 -10.72
CA GLU A 20 0.06 7.15 -10.82
C GLU A 20 0.09 7.89 -9.49
N LEU A 21 -1.03 7.87 -8.75
CA LEU A 21 -1.15 8.48 -7.43
C LEU A 21 -0.10 7.90 -6.46
N LEU A 22 -0.02 6.56 -6.38
CA LEU A 22 0.93 5.87 -5.52
C LEU A 22 2.38 6.20 -5.91
N ILE A 23 2.73 6.15 -7.20
CA ILE A 23 4.10 6.50 -7.65
C ILE A 23 4.45 7.95 -7.27
N LYS A 24 3.50 8.88 -7.38
CA LYS A 24 3.71 10.28 -6.99
C LYS A 24 4.02 10.42 -5.49
N GLN A 25 3.46 9.58 -4.62
CA GLN A 25 3.81 9.55 -3.18
C GLN A 25 5.27 9.11 -2.95
N PHE A 26 5.77 8.17 -3.74
CA PHE A 26 7.14 7.67 -3.64
C PHE A 26 8.18 8.50 -4.42
N LYS A 27 7.75 9.48 -5.22
CA LYS A 27 8.62 10.19 -6.17
C LYS A 27 9.91 10.73 -5.58
N ARG A 28 9.84 11.35 -4.39
CA ARG A 28 11.03 11.87 -3.69
C ARG A 28 12.00 10.74 -3.33
N LEU A 29 11.49 9.67 -2.70
CA LEU A 29 12.29 8.54 -2.25
C LEU A 29 12.90 7.75 -3.41
N LEU A 30 12.19 7.66 -4.54
CA LEU A 30 12.70 7.05 -5.77
C LEU A 30 13.83 7.89 -6.37
N THR A 31 13.68 9.21 -6.37
CA THR A 31 14.71 10.13 -6.87
C THR A 31 15.99 10.04 -6.03
N GLU A 32 15.86 9.95 -4.71
CA GLU A 32 16.97 9.75 -3.77
C GLU A 32 17.71 8.42 -4.01
N ARG A 33 17.03 7.42 -4.57
CA ARG A 33 17.61 6.12 -4.98
C ARG A 33 18.02 6.08 -6.46
N GLY A 34 18.12 7.24 -7.11
CA GLY A 34 18.61 7.36 -8.49
C GLY A 34 17.57 7.09 -9.57
N LEU A 35 16.30 6.84 -9.23
CA LEU A 35 15.22 6.68 -10.19
C LEU A 35 14.37 7.95 -10.29
N THR A 36 14.68 8.78 -11.30
CA THR A 36 13.86 9.96 -11.60
C THR A 36 12.83 9.62 -12.67
N LEU A 37 11.54 9.74 -12.32
CA LEU A 37 10.42 9.49 -13.23
C LEU A 37 9.81 10.80 -13.73
N THR A 38 9.68 10.91 -15.06
CA THR A 38 8.89 11.95 -15.72
C THR A 38 7.39 11.65 -15.62
N THR A 39 6.55 12.67 -15.81
CA THR A 39 5.10 12.48 -15.85
C THR A 39 4.66 11.47 -16.91
N ALA A 40 5.31 11.47 -18.08
CA ALA A 40 5.03 10.52 -19.15
C ALA A 40 5.35 9.08 -18.74
N GLN A 41 6.47 8.86 -18.05
CA GLN A 41 6.82 7.54 -17.52
C GLN A 41 5.85 7.08 -16.45
N ILE A 42 5.44 7.97 -15.54
CA ILE A 42 4.44 7.65 -14.49
C ILE A 42 3.12 7.20 -15.13
N SER A 43 2.65 7.92 -16.14
CA SER A 43 1.43 7.56 -16.86
C SER A 43 1.55 6.26 -17.64
N GLN A 44 2.71 6.03 -18.28
CA GLN A 44 3.01 4.77 -18.96
C GLN A 44 2.97 3.57 -18.00
N ILE A 45 3.55 3.71 -16.80
CA ILE A 45 3.51 2.67 -15.77
C ILE A 45 2.07 2.37 -15.35
N GLY A 46 1.27 3.43 -15.11
CA GLY A 46 -0.13 3.29 -14.75
C GLY A 46 -0.92 2.49 -15.79
N GLN A 47 -0.74 2.81 -17.06
CA GLN A 47 -1.39 2.10 -18.15
C GLN A 47 -0.93 0.64 -18.25
N GLN A 48 0.38 0.38 -18.14
CA GLN A 48 0.91 -0.99 -18.19
C GLN A 48 0.43 -1.85 -17.03
N ALA A 49 0.35 -1.30 -15.82
CA ALA A 49 -0.24 -1.98 -14.67
C ALA A 49 -1.72 -2.32 -14.93
N ALA A 50 -2.50 -1.39 -15.48
CA ALA A 50 -3.91 -1.62 -15.82
C ALA A 50 -4.08 -2.73 -16.86
N ASP A 51 -3.19 -2.77 -17.85
CA ASP A 51 -3.20 -3.75 -18.93
C ASP A 51 -2.48 -5.07 -18.55
N LYS A 52 -1.96 -5.18 -17.32
CA LYS A 52 -1.07 -6.28 -16.87
C LYS A 52 0.10 -6.55 -17.83
N ALA A 53 0.56 -5.48 -18.49
CA ALA A 53 1.68 -5.52 -19.42
C ALA A 53 3.01 -5.38 -18.66
N PRO A 54 4.10 -5.96 -19.18
CA PRO A 54 5.41 -5.82 -18.56
C PRO A 54 5.86 -4.35 -18.57
N LEU A 55 6.58 -3.96 -17.51
CA LEU A 55 7.20 -2.65 -17.45
C LEU A 55 8.31 -2.50 -18.51
N PRO A 56 8.60 -1.29 -19.00
CA PRO A 56 9.71 -1.02 -19.89
C PRO A 56 11.03 -1.26 -19.14
N THR A 57 12.01 -1.83 -19.81
CA THR A 57 13.35 -2.18 -19.25
C THR A 57 14.05 -1.02 -18.55
N LYS A 58 13.77 0.24 -18.93
CA LYS A 58 14.39 1.41 -18.28
C LYS A 58 13.92 1.65 -16.84
N ILE A 59 12.83 1.03 -16.43
CA ILE A 59 12.18 1.23 -15.13
C ILE A 59 11.77 -0.12 -14.50
N ASP A 60 12.36 -1.21 -14.96
CA ASP A 60 12.13 -2.56 -14.40
C ASP A 60 12.69 -2.72 -12.98
N THR A 61 13.56 -1.80 -12.54
CA THR A 61 14.04 -1.69 -11.16
C THR A 61 13.02 -1.10 -10.19
N LEU A 62 11.93 -0.48 -10.68
CA LEU A 62 10.93 0.17 -9.84
C LEU A 62 10.33 -0.76 -8.77
N PRO A 63 9.84 -1.99 -9.10
CA PRO A 63 9.35 -2.91 -8.08
C PRO A 63 10.40 -3.23 -7.01
N GLY A 64 11.67 -3.43 -7.41
CA GLY A 64 12.77 -3.68 -6.47
C GLY A 64 12.94 -2.53 -5.47
N LEU A 65 13.01 -1.29 -5.96
CA LEU A 65 13.16 -0.11 -5.11
C LEU A 65 11.98 0.11 -4.16
N ILE A 66 10.74 -0.14 -4.62
CA ILE A 66 9.57 -0.08 -3.74
C ILE A 66 9.62 -1.21 -2.71
N GLY A 67 10.01 -2.42 -3.12
CA GLY A 67 10.17 -3.58 -2.25
C GLY A 67 11.19 -3.35 -1.13
N GLU A 68 12.32 -2.69 -1.43
CA GLU A 68 13.31 -2.25 -0.47
C GLU A 68 12.74 -1.23 0.52
N MET A 69 12.04 -0.20 0.03
CA MET A 69 11.42 0.81 0.91
C MET A 69 10.38 0.21 1.87
N VAL A 70 9.61 -0.79 1.41
CA VAL A 70 8.67 -1.52 2.27
C VAL A 70 9.43 -2.34 3.32
N ALA A 71 10.49 -3.06 2.93
CA ALA A 71 11.33 -3.81 3.87
C ALA A 71 11.99 -2.91 4.92
N GLU A 72 12.49 -1.74 4.52
CA GLU A 72 13.06 -0.75 5.42
C GLU A 72 12.04 -0.28 6.46
N SER A 73 10.80 0.01 6.05
CA SER A 73 9.72 0.37 6.97
C SER A 73 9.33 -0.77 7.91
N GLU A 74 9.27 -2.01 7.42
CA GLU A 74 9.01 -3.18 8.27
C GLU A 74 10.12 -3.34 9.32
N ALA A 75 11.38 -3.15 8.92
CA ALA A 75 12.51 -3.16 9.83
C ALA A 75 12.49 -2.00 10.82
N GLU A 76 12.02 -0.81 10.41
CA GLU A 76 11.80 0.33 11.31
C GLU A 76 10.76 0.01 12.38
N LEU A 77 9.63 -0.58 11.99
CA LEU A 77 8.60 -1.03 12.93
C LEU A 77 9.16 -2.06 13.92
N GLN A 78 9.89 -3.05 13.42
CA GLN A 78 10.47 -4.10 14.26
C GLN A 78 11.55 -3.56 15.20
N SER A 79 12.42 -2.66 14.74
CA SER A 79 13.56 -2.16 15.54
C SER A 79 13.14 -1.13 16.58
N ARG A 80 12.22 -0.23 16.24
CA ARG A 80 11.79 0.86 17.14
C ARG A 80 10.63 0.45 18.06
N PHE A 81 9.69 -0.32 17.53
CA PHE A 81 8.44 -0.64 18.24
C PHE A 81 8.34 -2.11 18.65
N GLN A 82 9.25 -2.97 18.16
CA GLN A 82 9.24 -4.42 18.41
C GLN A 82 7.96 -5.09 17.87
N MET A 83 7.42 -4.55 16.77
CA MET A 83 6.17 -4.99 16.17
C MET A 83 6.35 -5.32 14.70
N GLY A 84 5.61 -6.33 14.23
CA GLY A 84 5.34 -6.51 12.81
C GLY A 84 4.25 -5.54 12.32
N PHE A 85 4.09 -5.40 11.01
CA PHE A 85 3.15 -4.45 10.41
C PHE A 85 1.70 -4.63 10.88
N ALA A 86 1.16 -5.86 10.85
CA ALA A 86 -0.21 -6.14 11.29
C ALA A 86 -0.44 -5.75 12.76
N GLN A 87 0.54 -6.03 13.63
CA GLN A 87 0.47 -5.64 15.03
C GLN A 87 0.52 -4.13 15.19
N SER A 88 1.37 -3.45 14.42
CA SER A 88 1.46 -1.99 14.42
C SER A 88 0.11 -1.36 14.09
N LEU A 89 -0.56 -1.80 13.02
CA LEU A 89 -1.88 -1.30 12.63
C LEU A 89 -2.93 -1.48 13.73
N ALA A 90 -2.88 -2.58 14.48
CA ALA A 90 -3.81 -2.88 15.56
C ALA A 90 -3.43 -2.23 16.91
N THR A 91 -2.28 -1.57 17.00
CA THR A 91 -1.78 -1.00 18.25
C THR A 91 -1.94 0.51 18.24
N ASP A 92 -2.75 1.01 19.17
CA ASP A 92 -2.91 2.45 19.41
C ASP A 92 -1.63 3.06 20.00
N MET A 93 -1.39 4.32 19.66
CA MET A 93 -0.17 5.03 20.07
C MET A 93 -0.05 5.23 21.58
N ASP A 94 -1.16 5.25 22.32
CA ASP A 94 -1.18 5.39 23.78
C ASP A 94 -0.67 4.13 24.51
N VAL A 95 -0.67 2.97 23.84
CA VAL A 95 -0.12 1.71 24.34
C VAL A 95 1.40 1.64 24.17
N ILE A 96 1.95 2.40 23.22
CA ILE A 96 3.40 2.43 22.97
C ILE A 96 4.06 3.27 24.06
N GLY A 97 4.90 2.64 24.89
CA GLY A 97 5.69 3.34 25.91
C GLY A 97 6.98 3.96 25.37
N GLY A 98 7.79 4.54 26.25
CA GLY A 98 9.12 5.08 25.90
C GLY A 98 9.16 6.58 25.58
N TRP A 99 8.08 7.31 25.89
CA TRP A 99 8.03 8.77 25.82
C TRP A 99 7.70 9.33 27.21
N GLU A 100 8.36 10.43 27.58
CA GLU A 100 8.11 11.19 28.80
C GLU A 100 7.48 12.55 28.49
N THR A 101 7.70 13.03 27.26
CA THR A 101 7.20 14.31 26.78
C THR A 101 6.25 14.14 25.60
N THR A 102 5.38 15.13 25.39
CA THR A 102 4.52 15.19 24.19
C THR A 102 5.34 15.24 22.89
N SER A 103 6.53 15.83 22.93
CA SER A 103 7.40 15.90 21.74
C SER A 103 7.87 14.51 21.32
N GLU A 104 8.33 13.70 22.28
CA GLU A 104 8.76 12.32 22.02
C GLU A 104 7.59 11.45 21.56
N PHE A 105 6.41 11.63 22.18
CA PHE A 105 5.19 10.95 21.73
C PHE A 105 4.89 11.26 20.24
N LEU A 106 4.92 12.54 19.85
CA LEU A 106 4.66 12.95 18.47
C LEU A 106 5.73 12.45 17.50
N GLU A 107 7.00 12.40 17.92
CA GLU A 107 8.08 11.85 17.12
C GLU A 107 7.87 10.34 16.86
N LEU A 108 7.57 9.56 17.91
CA LEU A 108 7.26 8.14 17.79
C LEU A 108 6.01 7.90 16.92
N ALA A 109 4.95 8.67 17.13
CA ALA A 109 3.74 8.58 16.31
C ALA A 109 4.02 8.83 14.83
N ASN A 110 4.85 9.84 14.53
CA ASN A 110 5.27 10.13 13.16
C ASN A 110 6.09 9.00 12.55
N HIS A 111 7.02 8.40 13.31
CA HIS A 111 7.79 7.25 12.84
C HIS A 111 6.90 6.05 12.50
N LYS A 112 6.00 5.68 13.42
CA LYS A 112 5.04 4.58 13.22
C LYS A 112 4.15 4.85 12.00
N SER A 113 3.47 5.99 11.98
CA SER A 113 2.52 6.34 10.92
C SER A 113 3.19 6.43 9.54
N ASN A 114 4.40 7.01 9.45
CA ASN A 114 5.13 7.05 8.19
C ASN A 114 5.58 5.67 7.71
N ALA A 115 6.00 4.79 8.63
CA ALA A 115 6.36 3.42 8.29
C ALA A 115 5.13 2.65 7.79
N GLU A 116 4.00 2.75 8.50
CA GLU A 116 2.73 2.11 8.13
C GLU A 116 2.24 2.55 6.76
N LEU A 117 2.19 3.87 6.52
CA LEU A 117 1.77 4.44 5.24
C LEU A 117 2.67 3.97 4.09
N ARG A 118 3.98 3.89 4.33
CA ARG A 118 4.92 3.42 3.30
C ARG A 118 4.73 1.94 3.00
N ILE A 119 4.42 1.12 4.01
CA ILE A 119 4.14 -0.31 3.83
C ILE A 119 2.82 -0.52 3.10
N SER A 120 1.74 0.16 3.50
CA SER A 120 0.42 0.04 2.87
C SER A 120 0.46 0.48 1.40
N ALA A 121 0.95 1.69 1.14
CA ALA A 121 1.04 2.25 -0.21
C ALA A 121 2.03 1.47 -1.09
N GLY A 122 3.19 1.08 -0.54
CA GLY A 122 4.21 0.35 -1.28
C GLY A 122 3.76 -1.06 -1.65
N SER A 123 3.15 -1.78 -0.70
CA SER A 123 2.60 -3.12 -0.97
C SER A 123 1.45 -3.06 -1.98
N THR A 124 0.65 -1.99 -1.95
CA THR A 124 -0.44 -1.78 -2.92
C THR A 124 0.13 -1.55 -4.32
N LEU A 125 1.14 -0.68 -4.44
CA LEU A 125 1.80 -0.41 -5.71
C LEU A 125 2.44 -1.68 -6.27
N LEU A 126 3.16 -2.45 -5.46
CA LEU A 126 3.75 -3.73 -5.86
C LEU A 126 2.70 -4.70 -6.41
N ALA A 127 1.57 -4.85 -5.73
CA ALA A 127 0.48 -5.69 -6.19
C ALA A 127 -0.10 -5.23 -7.54
N PHE A 128 -0.27 -3.92 -7.76
CA PHE A 128 -0.66 -3.40 -9.09
C PHE A 128 0.38 -3.65 -10.18
N LEU A 129 1.67 -3.68 -9.82
CA LEU A 129 2.77 -4.01 -10.73
C LEU A 129 2.95 -5.52 -10.92
N GLY A 130 2.10 -6.35 -10.31
CA GLY A 130 2.12 -7.81 -10.44
C GLY A 130 3.02 -8.54 -9.43
N ASP A 131 3.67 -7.82 -8.50
CA ASP A 131 4.43 -8.43 -7.42
C ASP A 131 3.50 -8.82 -6.25
N THR A 132 3.44 -10.13 -5.99
CA THR A 132 2.55 -10.73 -4.99
C THR A 132 3.25 -11.10 -3.68
N SER A 133 4.55 -10.81 -3.55
CA SER A 133 5.34 -11.18 -2.37
C SER A 133 4.84 -10.54 -1.06
N ARG A 134 4.12 -9.42 -1.16
CA ARG A 134 3.65 -8.62 -0.01
C ARG A 134 2.14 -8.54 0.16
N LEU A 135 1.38 -9.47 -0.44
CA LEU A 135 -0.09 -9.47 -0.32
C LEU A 135 -0.58 -9.60 1.14
N HIS A 136 0.20 -10.23 2.01
CA HIS A 136 -0.12 -10.35 3.44
C HIS A 136 -0.25 -8.97 4.13
N ASN A 137 0.52 -7.96 3.70
CA ASN A 137 0.40 -6.60 4.21
C ASN A 137 -0.95 -5.99 3.82
N LEU A 138 -1.43 -6.24 2.60
CA LEU A 138 -2.72 -5.75 2.14
C LEU A 138 -3.89 -6.40 2.90
N PHE A 139 -3.80 -7.70 3.19
CA PHE A 139 -4.79 -8.33 4.08
C PHE A 139 -4.76 -7.73 5.49
N SER A 140 -3.57 -7.41 6.01
CA SER A 140 -3.45 -6.75 7.32
C SER A 140 -4.12 -5.36 7.34
N VAL A 141 -4.00 -4.58 6.26
CA VAL A 141 -4.71 -3.30 6.11
C VAL A 141 -6.23 -3.50 6.11
N ILE A 142 -6.73 -4.48 5.34
CA ILE A 142 -8.17 -4.77 5.29
C ILE A 142 -8.70 -5.22 6.64
N ASP A 143 -7.95 -6.05 7.37
CA ASP A 143 -8.37 -6.55 8.68
C ASP A 143 -8.37 -5.41 9.73
N ALA A 144 -7.41 -4.47 9.65
CA ALA A 144 -7.33 -3.33 10.58
C ALA A 144 -8.39 -2.25 10.35
N ASP A 145 -8.82 -2.02 9.09
CA ASP A 145 -9.84 -1.03 8.74
C ASP A 145 -11.21 -1.30 9.40
N GLY A 146 -11.52 -2.57 9.71
CA GLY A 146 -12.75 -2.94 10.40
C GLY A 146 -14.04 -2.56 9.64
N GLY A 147 -13.95 -2.27 8.34
CA GLY A 147 -15.08 -1.85 7.51
C GLY A 147 -15.32 -0.33 7.49
N ALA A 148 -14.42 0.48 8.05
CA ALA A 148 -14.47 1.93 7.94
C ALA A 148 -14.32 2.43 6.48
N MET A 149 -13.70 1.61 5.63
CA MET A 149 -13.37 1.94 4.24
C MET A 149 -12.53 3.20 4.17
N ASP A 150 -11.39 3.23 4.83
CA ASP A 150 -10.41 4.29 4.66
C ASP A 150 -9.72 4.21 3.27
N VAL A 151 -8.88 5.20 3.00
CA VAL A 151 -8.18 5.32 1.70
C VAL A 151 -7.26 4.11 1.47
N ASP A 152 -6.53 3.67 2.49
CA ASP A 152 -5.56 2.59 2.37
C ASP A 152 -6.26 1.25 2.16
N ALA A 153 -7.38 1.01 2.85
CA ALA A 153 -8.23 -0.16 2.70
C ALA A 153 -8.90 -0.21 1.32
N ALA A 154 -9.39 0.92 0.82
CA ALA A 154 -9.95 0.99 -0.54
C ALA A 154 -8.90 0.68 -1.61
N LEU A 155 -7.68 1.21 -1.46
CA LEU A 155 -6.54 0.92 -2.33
C LEU A 155 -6.10 -0.55 -2.23
N ALA A 156 -5.97 -1.09 -1.01
CA ALA A 156 -5.62 -2.48 -0.76
C ALA A 156 -6.66 -3.44 -1.37
N ARG A 157 -7.96 -3.16 -1.20
CA ARG A 157 -9.06 -3.90 -1.85
C ARG A 157 -8.91 -3.89 -3.36
N ARG A 158 -8.67 -2.71 -3.95
CA ARG A 158 -8.47 -2.57 -5.40
C ARG A 158 -7.28 -3.37 -5.91
N ALA A 159 -6.15 -3.34 -5.20
CA ALA A 159 -4.97 -4.12 -5.53
C ALA A 159 -5.22 -5.64 -5.43
N LEU A 160 -5.77 -6.10 -4.31
CA LEU A 160 -6.11 -7.51 -4.10
C LEU A 160 -7.08 -8.04 -5.17
N CYS A 161 -8.13 -7.28 -5.47
CA CYS A 161 -9.09 -7.61 -6.51
C CYS A 161 -8.46 -7.62 -7.91
N HIS A 162 -7.55 -6.69 -8.22
CA HIS A 162 -6.84 -6.68 -9.49
C HIS A 162 -5.96 -7.92 -9.68
N VAL A 163 -5.19 -8.29 -8.66
CA VAL A 163 -4.34 -9.50 -8.67
C VAL A 163 -5.22 -10.75 -8.80
N ALA A 164 -6.32 -10.82 -8.06
CA ALA A 164 -7.23 -11.97 -8.07
C ALA A 164 -8.21 -11.99 -9.25
N GLU A 165 -8.28 -10.94 -10.06
CA GLU A 165 -9.28 -10.76 -11.13
C GLU A 165 -10.73 -10.82 -10.64
N VAL A 166 -10.98 -10.25 -9.46
CA VAL A 166 -12.30 -10.15 -8.83
C VAL A 166 -12.84 -8.74 -9.03
N ASP A 167 -14.14 -8.60 -9.24
CA ASP A 167 -14.78 -7.28 -9.24
C ASP A 167 -14.67 -6.66 -7.85
N PRO A 168 -13.99 -5.51 -7.69
CA PRO A 168 -13.90 -4.85 -6.40
C PRO A 168 -15.26 -4.43 -5.86
N LEU A 169 -16.33 -4.35 -6.63
CA LEU A 169 -17.67 -4.00 -6.15
C LEU A 169 -18.51 -5.20 -5.69
N SER A 170 -18.01 -6.42 -5.84
CA SER A 170 -18.75 -7.61 -5.37
C SER A 170 -18.95 -7.59 -3.85
N ASN A 171 -20.12 -8.01 -3.38
CA ASN A 171 -20.44 -8.06 -1.95
C ASN A 171 -19.57 -9.07 -1.18
N ASP A 172 -19.14 -10.14 -1.84
CA ASP A 172 -18.32 -11.22 -1.32
C ASP A 172 -16.86 -11.17 -1.84
N TRP A 173 -16.42 -10.00 -2.33
CA TRP A 173 -15.11 -9.83 -2.98
C TRP A 173 -13.97 -10.44 -2.16
N LEU A 174 -13.94 -10.25 -0.84
CA LEU A 174 -12.86 -10.71 0.03
C LEU A 174 -12.79 -12.24 0.08
N ALA A 175 -13.95 -12.91 0.12
CA ALA A 175 -14.00 -14.37 0.10
C ALA A 175 -13.53 -14.91 -1.26
N GLN A 176 -13.92 -14.26 -2.37
CA GLN A 176 -13.44 -14.62 -3.70
C GLN A 176 -11.92 -14.42 -3.85
N VAL A 177 -11.39 -13.29 -3.39
CA VAL A 177 -9.95 -12.98 -3.38
C VAL A 177 -9.19 -14.03 -2.57
N LYS A 178 -9.59 -14.29 -1.31
CA LYS A 178 -8.94 -15.31 -0.46
C LYS A 178 -8.96 -16.69 -1.11
N THR A 179 -10.07 -17.05 -1.78
CA THR A 179 -10.19 -18.32 -2.50
C THR A 179 -9.26 -18.42 -3.70
N ARG A 180 -9.10 -17.33 -4.47
CA ARG A 180 -8.27 -17.34 -5.68
C ARG A 180 -6.78 -17.26 -5.35
N LEU A 181 -6.39 -16.42 -4.40
CA LEU A 181 -4.99 -16.22 -4.03
C LEU A 181 -4.47 -17.30 -3.08
N GLY A 182 -5.35 -17.88 -2.23
CA GLY A 182 -5.01 -19.02 -1.37
C GLY A 182 -4.87 -20.35 -2.11
N LYS A 183 -5.27 -20.43 -3.39
CA LYS A 183 -4.97 -21.57 -4.27
C LYS A 183 -3.62 -21.45 -4.98
N THR A 184 -2.93 -20.33 -4.82
CA THR A 184 -1.68 -20.00 -5.53
C THR A 184 -0.45 -20.03 -4.61
N ALA A 185 -0.59 -20.49 -3.36
CA ALA A 185 0.50 -20.70 -2.41
C ALA A 185 0.92 -22.18 -2.38
#